data_AF-A0AAU0XRN3-F1
#
_entry.id   AF-A0AAU0XRN3-F1
#
_cell.length_a   1.000
_cell.length_b   1.000
_cell.length_c   1.000
_cell.angle_alpha   90.00
_cell.angle_beta   90.00
_cell.angle_gamma   90.00
#
_symmetry.space_group_name_H-M   'P 1'
#
loop_
_entity.id
_entity.type
_entity.pdbx_description
1 polymer ?
#
loop_
_entity_poly.entity_id
_entity_poly.type
_entity_poly.pdbx_seq_one_letter_code
_entity_poly.pdbx_strand_id
1 'polypeptide(L)'
;MTDGRATWARSYYRDTTGDELRSVLTLMGPGGRTVETRCTVESQDGPSDCEMPHRSSCGGPEECVAVAERAGGGGSPDRAAEGVPLLLRSGSDPVPSVAG
;
A
#
# COMPACT_ATOMS: atom_id res chain seq x y z
N MET A 1 30.58 5.98 0.17
CA MET A 1 29.49 5.01 0.35
C MET A 1 28.19 5.74 0.03
N THR A 2 27.72 5.63 -1.22
CA THR A 2 26.29 5.79 -1.54
C THR A 2 25.61 4.52 -0.99
N ASP A 3 24.47 4.53 -0.33
CA ASP A 3 23.35 5.47 -0.32
C ASP A 3 22.62 5.22 1.02
N GLY A 4 21.93 6.22 1.59
CA GLY A 4 21.12 6.02 2.79
C GLY A 4 20.20 4.80 2.64
N ARG A 5 19.94 4.07 3.74
CA ARG A 5 19.01 2.93 3.75
C ARG A 5 17.76 3.30 2.94
N ALA A 6 17.50 2.59 1.84
CA ALA A 6 16.31 2.85 1.03
C ALA A 6 15.08 2.70 1.93
N THR A 7 14.21 3.70 1.97
CA THR A 7 12.89 3.62 2.59
C THR A 7 11.90 3.19 1.52
N TRP A 8 11.10 2.16 1.81
CA TRP A 8 10.06 1.66 0.92
C TRP A 8 8.80 1.29 1.72
N ALA A 9 7.66 1.28 1.04
CA ALA A 9 6.41 0.79 1.61
C ALA A 9 6.18 -0.67 1.21
N ARG A 10 5.60 -1.43 2.14
CA ARG A 10 5.02 -2.75 1.88
C ARG A 10 3.69 -2.87 2.60
N SER A 11 2.71 -3.52 1.96
CA SER A 11 1.44 -3.83 2.58
C SER A 11 1.00 -5.26 2.29
N TYR A 12 0.55 -5.93 3.35
CA TYR A 12 0.04 -7.30 3.30
C TYR A 12 -1.46 -7.30 3.42
N TYR A 13 -2.11 -8.21 2.70
CA TYR A 13 -3.55 -8.38 2.76
C TYR A 13 -3.93 -9.83 2.52
N ARG A 14 -5.09 -10.23 3.05
CA ARG A 14 -5.69 -11.53 2.80
C ARG A 14 -7.15 -11.31 2.42
N ASP A 15 -7.49 -11.75 1.22
CA ASP A 15 -8.87 -11.89 0.80
C ASP A 15 -9.35 -13.31 1.07
N THR A 16 -10.61 -13.48 1.43
CA THR A 16 -11.28 -14.78 1.45
C THR A 16 -12.53 -14.78 0.56
N THR A 17 -12.78 -13.68 -0.15
CA THR A 17 -13.91 -13.56 -1.07
C THR A 17 -13.60 -14.16 -2.44
N GLY A 18 -12.31 -14.22 -2.80
CA GLY A 18 -11.84 -14.70 -4.09
C GLY A 18 -12.14 -13.72 -5.24
N ASP A 19 -12.38 -12.44 -4.94
CA ASP A 19 -12.61 -11.40 -5.94
C ASP A 19 -11.30 -10.67 -6.29
N GLU A 20 -11.22 -10.10 -7.51
CA GLU A 20 -10.06 -9.28 -7.90
C GLU A 20 -10.01 -8.02 -7.04
N LEU A 21 -8.82 -7.68 -6.54
CA LEU A 21 -8.59 -6.45 -5.80
C LEU A 21 -7.54 -5.58 -6.51
N ARG A 22 -7.89 -4.31 -6.65
CA ARG A 22 -6.96 -3.27 -7.07
C ARG A 22 -6.36 -2.64 -5.83
N SER A 23 -5.04 -2.65 -5.74
CA SER A 23 -4.31 -2.05 -4.64
C SER A 23 -3.41 -0.94 -5.14
N VAL A 24 -3.39 0.18 -4.43
CA VAL A 24 -2.44 1.28 -4.61
C VAL A 24 -1.70 1.46 -3.31
N LEU A 25 -0.38 1.47 -3.39
CA LEU A 25 0.51 1.74 -2.27
C LEU A 25 1.21 3.07 -2.53
N THR A 26 1.06 4.00 -1.60
CA THR A 26 1.57 5.36 -1.70
C THR A 26 2.52 5.62 -0.53
N LEU A 27 3.72 6.10 -0.82
CA LEU A 27 4.72 6.50 0.17
C LEU A 27 4.90 8.00 0.05
N MET A 28 4.59 8.71 1.13
CA MET A 28 4.67 10.16 1.23
C MET A 28 5.86 10.53 2.11
N GLY A 29 6.61 11.54 1.68
CA GLY A 29 7.81 12.02 2.33
C GLY A 29 7.90 13.54 2.42
N PRO A 30 8.98 14.04 3.04
CA PRO A 30 9.18 15.46 3.25
C PRO A 30 9.21 16.23 1.92
N GLY A 31 8.72 17.47 1.95
CA GLY A 31 8.65 18.33 0.76
C GLY A 31 7.55 17.92 -0.24
N GLY A 32 6.54 17.17 0.20
CA GLY A 32 5.44 16.73 -0.67
C GLY A 32 5.84 15.66 -1.68
N ARG A 33 6.94 14.94 -1.42
CA ARG A 33 7.39 13.83 -2.27
C ARG A 33 6.42 12.67 -2.10
N THR A 34 5.93 12.16 -3.23
CA THR A 34 5.01 11.02 -3.25
C THR A 34 5.47 10.02 -4.30
N VAL A 35 5.54 8.76 -3.91
CA VAL A 35 5.82 7.63 -4.82
C VAL A 35 4.66 6.65 -4.72
N GLU A 36 4.16 6.20 -5.86
CA GLU A 36 3.00 5.31 -5.96
C GLU A 36 3.39 4.00 -6.68
N THR A 37 2.93 2.87 -6.14
CA THR A 37 2.98 1.56 -6.76
C THR A 37 1.56 1.01 -6.88
N ARG A 38 1.18 0.58 -8.08
CA ARG A 38 -0.09 -0.10 -8.34
C ARG A 38 0.15 -1.59 -8.40
N CYS A 39 -0.66 -2.35 -7.66
CA CYS A 39 -0.62 -3.80 -7.59
C CYS A 39 -1.99 -4.36 -8.00
N THR A 40 -1.97 -5.36 -8.88
CA THR A 40 -3.15 -6.20 -9.13
C THR A 40 -3.01 -7.41 -8.23
N VAL A 41 -4.00 -7.66 -7.40
CA VAL A 41 -4.01 -8.81 -6.49
C VAL A 41 -4.90 -9.87 -7.15
N GLU A 42 -4.27 -10.96 -7.58
CA GLU A 42 -4.95 -12.12 -8.17
C GLU A 42 -5.89 -12.74 -7.12
N SER A 43 -7.06 -13.22 -7.55
CA SER A 43 -8.02 -13.97 -6.74
C SER A 43 -7.41 -15.29 -6.22
N GLN A 44 -6.67 -15.22 -5.13
CA GLN A 44 -6.16 -16.39 -4.42
C GLN A 44 -6.51 -16.27 -2.94
N ASP A 45 -6.98 -17.36 -2.33
CA ASP A 45 -7.26 -17.47 -0.88
C ASP A 45 -5.99 -17.41 0.03
N GLY A 46 -4.88 -16.94 -0.52
CA GLY A 46 -3.57 -16.82 0.12
C GLY A 46 -3.19 -15.39 0.49
N PRO A 47 -2.17 -15.21 1.36
CA PRO A 47 -1.64 -13.87 1.64
C PRO A 47 -1.05 -13.28 0.37
N SER A 48 -1.44 -12.05 0.06
CA SER A 48 -0.90 -11.27 -1.04
C SER A 48 -0.17 -10.05 -0.49
N ASP A 49 0.94 -9.68 -1.12
CA ASP A 49 1.70 -8.48 -0.79
C ASP A 49 1.75 -7.50 -1.97
N CYS A 50 1.83 -6.21 -1.61
CA CYS A 50 2.16 -5.14 -2.53
C CYS A 50 3.38 -4.43 -1.94
N GLU A 51 4.50 -4.46 -2.66
CA GLU A 51 5.77 -3.88 -2.22
C GLU A 51 6.32 -2.92 -3.28
N MET A 52 6.81 -1.77 -2.83
CA MET A 52 7.55 -0.84 -3.69
C MET A 52 8.96 -1.36 -3.98
N PRO A 53 9.53 -1.07 -5.16
CA PRO A 53 10.96 -1.30 -5.40
C PRO A 53 11.81 -0.60 -4.34
N HIS A 54 12.85 -1.28 -3.83
CA HIS A 54 13.77 -0.76 -2.80
C HIS A 54 14.73 0.28 -3.39
N ARG A 55 14.18 1.42 -3.83
CA ARG A 55 14.90 2.59 -4.31
C ARG A 55 14.72 3.70 -3.28
N SER A 56 15.71 4.59 -3.15
CA SER A 56 15.64 5.77 -2.29
C SER A 56 14.50 6.68 -2.78
N SER A 57 13.32 6.50 -2.19
CA SER A 57 12.05 7.04 -2.68
C SER A 57 11.46 8.09 -1.73
N CYS A 58 11.86 8.03 -0.46
CA CYS A 58 11.48 8.92 0.62
C CYS A 58 12.71 9.10 1.54
N GLY A 59 12.69 10.09 2.45
CA GLY A 59 13.74 10.31 3.44
C GLY A 59 13.91 9.13 4.42
N GLY A 60 14.30 9.41 5.66
CA GLY A 60 14.35 8.37 6.69
C GLY A 60 12.95 7.79 6.97
N PRO A 61 12.83 6.56 7.49
CA PRO A 61 11.53 5.96 7.80
C PRO A 61 10.73 6.75 8.86
N GLU A 62 11.39 7.61 9.64
CA GLU A 62 10.76 8.56 10.58
C GLU A 62 10.08 9.75 9.89
N GLU A 63 10.42 10.03 8.64
CA GLU A 63 9.89 11.15 7.85
C GLU A 63 8.83 10.71 6.82
N CYS A 64 8.57 9.39 6.76
CA CYS A 64 7.81 8.77 5.70
C CYS A 64 6.53 8.12 6.24
N VAL A 65 5.42 8.31 5.51
CA VAL A 65 4.12 7.68 5.81
C VAL A 65 3.67 6.90 4.59
N ALA A 66 3.33 5.63 4.79
CA ALA A 66 2.75 4.78 3.78
C ALA A 66 1.22 4.74 3.92
N VAL A 67 0.51 4.78 2.79
CA VAL A 67 -0.93 4.55 2.72
C VAL A 67 -1.19 3.46 1.67
N ALA A 68 -1.92 2.43 2.07
CA ALA A 68 -2.41 1.39 1.20
C ALA A 68 -3.91 1.57 0.99
N GLU A 69 -4.32 1.68 -0.27
CA GLU A 69 -5.72 1.79 -0.69
C GLU A 69 -6.10 0.55 -1.50
N ARG A 70 -7.21 -0.08 -1.15
CA ARG A 70 -7.69 -1.31 -1.81
C ARG A 70 -9.15 -1.17 -2.17
N ALA A 71 -9.47 -1.46 -3.42
CA ALA A 71 -10.84 -1.47 -3.91
C ALA A 71 -11.16 -2.80 -4.60
N GLY A 72 -12.36 -3.31 -4.36
CA GLY A 72 -12.90 -4.44 -5.10
C GLY A 72 -12.98 -4.13 -6.60
N GLY A 73 -12.57 -5.07 -7.44
CA GLY A 73 -12.62 -4.96 -8.91
C GLY A 73 -14.04 -4.94 -9.51
N GLY A 74 -15.08 -4.96 -8.67
CA GLY A 74 -16.48 -5.04 -9.10
C GLY A 74 -16.97 -6.47 -9.38
N GLY A 75 -16.40 -7.46 -8.68
CA GLY A 75 -16.73 -8.88 -8.82
C GLY A 75 -18.08 -9.30 -8.21
N SER A 76 -18.79 -10.13 -8.97
CA SER A 76 -20.09 -10.77 -8.77
C SER A 76 -21.33 -9.85 -8.59
N PRO A 77 -22.30 -9.88 -9.53
CA PRO A 77 -23.50 -9.03 -9.49
C PRO A 77 -24.40 -9.27 -8.26
N ASP A 78 -24.22 -10.41 -7.59
CA ASP A 78 -24.95 -10.78 -6.37
C ASP A 78 -24.46 -10.01 -5.11
N ARG A 79 -23.22 -9.49 -5.14
CA ARG A 79 -22.61 -8.71 -4.04
C ARG A 79 -22.39 -7.24 -4.36
N ALA A 80 -22.69 -6.81 -5.58
CA ALA A 80 -22.74 -5.42 -5.98
C ALA A 80 -23.97 -4.73 -5.34
N ALA A 81 -24.04 -4.73 -4.00
CA ALA A 81 -24.95 -3.87 -3.27
C ALA A 81 -24.54 -2.43 -3.58
N GLU A 82 -25.41 -1.70 -4.29
CA GLU A 82 -25.40 -0.25 -4.39
C GLU A 82 -24.16 0.39 -5.06
N GLY A 83 -23.75 -0.12 -6.23
CA GLY A 83 -23.16 0.70 -7.32
C GLY A 83 -21.79 1.37 -7.14
N VAL A 84 -21.12 1.27 -5.99
CA VAL A 84 -19.76 1.82 -5.78
C VAL A 84 -18.87 0.77 -5.12
N PRO A 85 -17.68 0.46 -5.68
CA PRO A 85 -16.75 -0.48 -5.06
C PRO A 85 -16.31 0.04 -3.68
N LEU A 86 -16.38 -0.82 -2.67
CA LEU A 86 -15.91 -0.50 -1.32
C LEU A 86 -14.40 -0.21 -1.35
N LEU A 87 -13.98 0.80 -0.58
CA LEU A 87 -12.59 1.22 -0.44
C LEU A 87 -12.11 1.01 1.00
N LEU A 88 -11.05 0.23 1.16
CA LEU A 88 -10.31 0.12 2.43
C LEU A 88 -9.04 0.97 2.34
N ARG A 89 -8.81 1.81 3.34
CA ARG A 89 -7.58 2.57 3.51
C ARG A 89 -6.86 2.17 4.79
N SER A 90 -5.55 1.95 4.71
CA SER A 90 -4.69 1.67 5.86
C SER A 90 -3.44 2.53 5.79
N GLY A 91 -3.13 3.26 6.86
CA GLY A 91 -1.91 4.07 6.99
C GLY A 91 -0.88 3.43 7.91
N SER A 92 0.39 3.75 7.70
CA SER A 92 1.46 3.47 8.67
C SER A 92 1.75 4.69 9.54
N ASP A 93 2.15 4.46 10.78
CA ASP A 93 2.77 5.49 11.59
C ASP A 93 4.27 5.59 11.27
N PRO A 94 4.85 6.80 11.22
CA PRO A 94 6.29 6.94 11.10
C PRO A 94 6.97 6.33 12.32
N VAL A 95 8.16 5.76 12.14
CA VAL A 95 8.94 5.29 13.29
C VAL A 95 9.35 6.48 14.15
N PRO A 96 9.18 6.40 15.48
CA PRO A 96 9.61 7.48 16.36
C PRO A 96 11.12 7.65 16.26
N SER A 97 11.57 8.90 16.10
CA SER A 97 12.99 9.23 16.15
C SER A 97 13.52 8.95 17.55
N VAL A 98 14.57 8.14 17.67
CA VAL A 98 15.29 8.03 18.95
C VAL A 98 16.19 9.26 19.05
N ALA A 99 15.89 10.14 20.00
CA ALA A 99 16.81 11.22 20.36
C ALA A 99 17.98 10.58 21.13
N GLY A 100 19.20 10.73 20.59
CA GLY A 100 20.44 10.28 21.22
C GLY A 100 20.95 11.24 22.29
#